data_AF-A0A2V4ALJ1-F1
#
_entry.id   AF-A0A2V4ALJ1-F1
#
_cell.length_a   1.000
_cell.length_b   1.000
_cell.length_c   1.000
_cell.angle_alpha   90.00
_cell.angle_beta   90.00
_cell.angle_gamma   90.00
#
_symmetry.space_group_name_H-M   'P 1'
#
loop_
_entity.id
_entity.type
_entity.pdbx_description
1 polymer ?
#
loop_
_entity_poly.entity_id
_entity_poly.type
_entity_poly.pdbx_seq_one_letter_code
_entity_poly.pdbx_strand_id
1 'polypeptide(L)'
;MNPKRKALAVAVAGTALGAAGLGLLAVPAGAGEAPELPPVGAQALVQSVLEADPPALAGTVAFDNQLGLPSMPGVPMLDMDSARVYYDGEGDSRIAVQDGNSEQTIVRDGNTVWMYDSATDTATKTDARSHHPREENPQGRMSDPAAAAADLVSDLRASSTVSVDGTARVAGRPAYELVLTPKPEERTLLREVRVAVDSESRLPLRLSVLTNGTTEPALQLGFTDIDFGAQPAELFEFTPPRGATVTEAEPDVEGARDAARAGEPRLVGEGWDAVLVGRVPADVLSGGEEDGNVRGMLDRLSTRVSGDWGSGQLVSTSIGTAILTDDGRFALGAVPQQVLTKALATR
;
A
#
# COMPACT_ATOMS: atom_id res chain seq x y z
N MET A 1 -27.81 -53.21 -1.24
CA MET A 1 -26.48 -53.84 -1.01
C MET A 1 -25.51 -53.25 -2.03
N ASN A 2 -24.87 -52.11 -1.75
CA ASN A 2 -23.49 -51.98 -1.25
C ASN A 2 -22.43 -52.76 -2.06
N PRO A 3 -21.54 -52.04 -2.75
CA PRO A 3 -20.12 -52.34 -2.67
C PRO A 3 -19.39 -51.13 -2.07
N LYS A 4 -19.15 -51.19 -0.77
CA LYS A 4 -18.29 -50.27 -0.03
C LYS A 4 -17.07 -51.07 0.45
N ARG A 5 -15.89 -50.49 0.20
CA ARG A 5 -14.65 -50.47 1.03
C ARG A 5 -13.41 -51.22 0.52
N LYS A 6 -12.41 -50.36 0.25
CA LYS A 6 -11.06 -50.30 0.85
C LYS A 6 -9.98 -51.27 0.33
N ALA A 7 -9.00 -50.66 -0.36
CA ALA A 7 -7.58 -50.68 0.00
C ALA A 7 -6.97 -49.40 -0.63
N LEU A 8 -6.74 -48.32 0.13
CA LEU A 8 -5.47 -47.99 0.80
C LEU A 8 -4.21 -48.43 0.02
N ALA A 9 -3.60 -47.49 -0.68
CA ALA A 9 -2.17 -47.51 -0.95
C ALA A 9 -1.66 -46.07 -0.76
N VAL A 10 -1.05 -45.85 0.39
CA VAL A 10 -0.15 -44.72 0.63
C VAL A 10 1.12 -45.00 -0.17
N ALA A 11 1.54 -44.06 -1.01
CA ALA A 11 2.91 -43.98 -1.50
C ALA A 11 3.36 -42.52 -1.37
N VAL A 12 4.12 -42.27 -0.31
CA VAL A 12 4.99 -41.10 -0.16
C VAL A 12 6.27 -41.39 -0.94
N ALA A 13 6.56 -40.55 -1.93
CA ALA A 13 7.86 -40.22 -2.55
C ALA A 13 7.50 -39.45 -3.83
N GLY A 14 7.89 -38.21 -4.07
CA GLY A 14 9.16 -37.55 -3.81
C GLY A 14 9.64 -37.00 -5.15
N THR A 15 9.71 -35.66 -5.24
CA THR A 15 10.44 -34.85 -6.24
C THR A 15 9.97 -34.82 -7.71
N ALA A 16 10.02 -33.58 -8.23
CA ALA A 16 10.11 -33.16 -9.64
C ALA A 16 8.80 -33.13 -10.47
N LEU A 17 8.09 -32.00 -10.41
CA LEU A 17 7.31 -31.49 -11.54
C LEU A 17 7.66 -30.03 -11.77
N GLY A 18 8.69 -29.82 -12.60
CA GLY A 18 8.78 -28.62 -13.41
C GLY A 18 7.82 -28.73 -14.60
N ALA A 19 7.34 -27.57 -15.04
CA ALA A 19 6.77 -27.29 -16.35
C ALA A 19 5.72 -28.28 -16.92
N ALA A 20 4.44 -27.90 -16.74
CA ALA A 20 3.31 -28.03 -17.70
C ALA A 20 2.01 -28.49 -17.00
N GLY A 21 0.94 -27.69 -17.08
CA GLY A 21 -0.41 -28.25 -17.07
C GLY A 21 -1.53 -27.44 -16.39
N LEU A 22 -2.17 -26.57 -17.18
CA LEU A 22 -3.63 -26.42 -17.31
C LEU A 22 -4.46 -25.79 -16.16
N GLY A 23 -4.65 -24.48 -16.28
CA GLY A 23 -5.93 -23.82 -16.00
C GLY A 23 -6.05 -22.62 -16.95
N LEU A 24 -6.76 -22.78 -18.08
CA LEU A 24 -7.08 -21.70 -19.00
C LEU A 24 -7.85 -20.61 -18.23
N LEU A 25 -7.14 -19.58 -17.78
CA LEU A 25 -7.76 -18.36 -17.29
C LEU A 25 -8.42 -17.69 -18.50
N ALA A 26 -9.71 -17.43 -18.40
CA ALA A 26 -10.42 -16.63 -19.39
C ALA A 26 -9.77 -15.24 -19.42
N VAL A 27 -8.91 -15.02 -20.42
CA VAL A 27 -8.29 -13.72 -20.64
C VAL A 27 -9.41 -12.76 -21.07
N PRO A 28 -9.67 -11.67 -20.35
CA PRO A 28 -10.64 -10.68 -20.80
C PRO A 28 -10.23 -10.20 -22.19
N ALA A 29 -11.19 -10.21 -23.13
CA ALA A 29 -10.97 -9.78 -24.51
C ALA A 29 -10.49 -8.33 -24.51
N GLY A 30 -9.20 -8.13 -24.71
CA GLY A 30 -8.53 -6.82 -24.62
C GLY A 30 -7.08 -6.87 -24.13
N ALA A 31 -6.70 -7.92 -23.39
CA ALA A 31 -5.30 -8.15 -23.06
C ALA A 31 -4.62 -8.86 -24.24
N GLY A 32 -3.79 -8.13 -24.99
CA GLY A 32 -2.86 -8.76 -25.94
C GLY A 32 -2.01 -9.82 -25.24
N GLU A 33 -1.39 -10.71 -26.04
CA GLU A 33 -0.52 -11.75 -25.51
C GLU A 33 0.53 -11.16 -24.54
N ALA A 34 0.76 -11.88 -23.43
CA ALA A 34 1.72 -11.47 -22.42
C ALA A 34 3.10 -11.30 -23.09
N PRO A 35 3.81 -10.18 -22.88
CA PRO A 35 5.08 -9.95 -23.55
C PRO A 35 6.10 -11.05 -23.21
N GLU A 36 6.79 -11.60 -24.21
CA GLU A 36 7.93 -12.48 -23.96
C GLU A 36 9.16 -11.64 -23.59
N LEU A 37 9.57 -11.69 -22.32
CA LEU A 37 10.73 -10.97 -21.80
C LEU A 37 11.83 -11.94 -21.37
N PRO A 38 13.12 -11.55 -21.44
CA PRO A 38 14.21 -12.34 -20.88
C PRO A 38 13.97 -12.63 -19.40
N PRO A 39 14.23 -13.87 -18.93
CA PRO A 39 14.00 -14.23 -17.54
C PRO A 39 14.88 -13.40 -16.59
N VAL A 40 14.31 -12.97 -15.48
CA VAL A 40 15.00 -12.21 -14.42
C VAL A 40 14.62 -12.79 -13.06
N GLY A 41 15.60 -12.92 -12.16
CA GLY A 41 15.34 -13.33 -10.79
C GLY A 41 14.82 -12.16 -9.94
N ALA A 42 14.04 -12.45 -8.89
CA ALA A 42 13.45 -11.42 -8.04
C ALA A 42 14.47 -10.44 -7.45
N GLN A 43 15.61 -10.93 -6.95
CA GLN A 43 16.67 -10.07 -6.41
C GLN A 43 17.26 -9.14 -7.49
N ALA A 44 17.51 -9.66 -8.69
CA ALA A 44 18.03 -8.86 -9.79
C ALA A 44 17.01 -7.81 -10.26
N LEU A 45 15.72 -8.16 -10.26
CA LEU A 45 14.65 -7.21 -10.57
C LEU A 45 14.59 -6.09 -9.52
N VAL A 46 14.58 -6.43 -8.23
CA VAL A 46 14.58 -5.44 -7.13
C VAL A 46 15.83 -4.55 -7.19
N GLN A 47 17.00 -5.13 -7.43
CA GLN A 47 18.23 -4.37 -7.64
C GLN A 47 18.08 -3.38 -8.80
N SER A 48 17.54 -3.82 -9.93
CA SER A 48 17.35 -2.95 -11.10
C SER A 48 16.39 -1.79 -10.85
N VAL A 49 15.44 -1.95 -9.91
CA VAL A 49 14.55 -0.86 -9.48
C VAL A 49 15.30 0.13 -8.59
N LEU A 50 16.16 -0.35 -7.67
CA LEU A 50 16.97 0.52 -6.79
C LEU A 50 18.04 1.29 -7.55
N GLU A 51 18.56 0.73 -8.64
CA GLU A 51 19.54 1.38 -9.53
C GLU A 51 18.90 2.26 -10.60
N ALA A 52 17.57 2.20 -10.75
CA ALA A 52 16.88 2.93 -11.80
C ALA A 52 17.01 4.43 -11.60
N ASP A 53 17.39 5.13 -12.67
CA ASP A 53 17.28 6.57 -12.77
C ASP A 53 16.07 6.88 -13.66
N PRO A 54 14.90 7.20 -13.06
CA PRO A 54 13.68 7.34 -13.82
C PRO A 54 13.78 8.53 -14.79
N PRO A 55 13.37 8.37 -16.06
CA PRO A 55 13.30 9.51 -16.96
C PRO A 55 12.16 10.45 -16.55
N ALA A 56 12.24 11.69 -17.03
CA ALA A 56 11.10 12.60 -17.01
C ALA A 56 9.84 11.91 -17.57
N LEU A 57 8.71 12.08 -16.90
CA LEU A 57 7.46 11.42 -17.27
C LEU A 57 6.24 12.26 -16.94
N ALA A 58 5.16 11.97 -17.66
CA ALA A 58 3.79 12.32 -17.32
C ALA A 58 2.95 11.05 -17.34
N GLY A 59 1.98 10.93 -16.43
CA GLY A 59 1.09 9.77 -16.45
C GLY A 59 -0.16 9.98 -15.62
N THR A 60 -1.12 9.08 -15.83
CA THR A 60 -2.33 8.98 -15.00
C THR A 60 -2.31 7.65 -14.28
N VAL A 61 -2.41 7.69 -12.96
CA VAL A 61 -2.50 6.53 -12.09
C VAL A 61 -3.95 6.38 -11.64
N ALA A 62 -4.56 5.23 -11.89
CA ALA A 62 -5.87 4.90 -11.36
C ALA A 62 -5.74 4.13 -10.04
N PHE A 63 -6.69 4.36 -9.16
CA PHE A 63 -6.84 3.62 -7.91
C PHE A 63 -8.17 2.86 -7.92
N ASP A 64 -8.09 1.54 -7.79
CA ASP A 64 -9.25 0.65 -7.69
C ASP A 64 -9.31 0.09 -6.27
N ASN A 65 -10.40 0.38 -5.60
CA ASN A 65 -10.63 0.08 -4.20
C ASN A 65 -11.86 -0.83 -4.05
N GLN A 66 -11.62 -2.12 -3.84
CA GLN A 66 -12.65 -3.12 -3.57
C GLN A 66 -12.68 -3.53 -2.09
N LEU A 67 -12.38 -2.59 -1.18
CA LEU A 67 -12.38 -2.86 0.26
C LEU A 67 -13.78 -3.04 0.87
N GLY A 68 -14.82 -2.64 0.13
CA GLY A 68 -16.21 -2.70 0.60
C GLY A 68 -16.54 -1.63 1.64
N LEU A 69 -15.71 -0.59 1.74
CA LEU A 69 -15.94 0.57 2.60
C LEU A 69 -16.65 1.67 1.81
N PRO A 70 -17.60 2.40 2.43
CA PRO A 70 -18.14 3.60 1.83
C PRO A 70 -17.10 4.73 1.85
N SER A 71 -17.41 5.78 1.10
CA SER A 71 -16.70 7.05 1.18
C SER A 71 -16.71 7.61 2.60
N MET A 72 -15.59 8.17 3.05
CA MET A 72 -15.42 8.65 4.41
C MET A 72 -14.73 10.03 4.44
N PRO A 73 -15.38 11.06 5.00
CA PRO A 73 -14.74 12.35 5.24
C PRO A 73 -13.44 12.19 6.04
N GLY A 74 -12.38 12.88 5.62
CA GLY A 74 -11.07 12.81 6.27
C GLY A 74 -10.22 11.59 5.92
N VAL A 75 -10.70 10.68 5.05
CA VAL A 75 -9.92 9.54 4.54
C VAL A 75 -9.89 9.57 3.00
N PRO A 76 -9.21 10.56 2.40
CA PRO A 76 -9.29 10.85 0.95
C PRO A 76 -8.85 9.67 0.07
N MET A 77 -7.98 8.78 0.59
CA MET A 77 -7.54 7.59 -0.14
C MET A 77 -8.71 6.64 -0.49
N LEU A 78 -9.79 6.61 0.29
CA LEU A 78 -10.92 5.71 0.00
C LEU A 78 -11.76 6.18 -1.19
N ASP A 79 -11.72 7.48 -1.50
CA ASP A 79 -12.54 8.16 -2.51
C ASP A 79 -11.73 8.58 -3.75
N MET A 80 -10.43 8.27 -3.76
CA MET A 80 -9.56 8.63 -4.86
C MET A 80 -9.79 7.73 -6.08
N ASP A 81 -10.22 8.30 -7.20
CA ASP A 81 -10.35 7.56 -8.46
C ASP A 81 -9.01 7.50 -9.23
N SER A 82 -8.34 8.65 -9.34
CA SER A 82 -7.10 8.77 -10.10
C SER A 82 -6.25 9.97 -9.69
N ALA A 83 -4.96 9.89 -10.03
CA ALA A 83 -3.98 10.95 -9.84
C ALA A 83 -3.21 11.19 -11.14
N ARG A 84 -2.96 12.47 -11.47
CA ARG A 84 -2.00 12.85 -12.50
C ARG A 84 -0.63 13.01 -11.87
N VAL A 85 0.38 12.41 -12.47
CA VAL A 85 1.76 12.38 -11.96
C VAL A 85 2.68 12.96 -13.02
N TYR A 86 3.55 13.87 -12.61
CA TYR A 86 4.59 14.46 -13.42
C TYR A 86 5.92 14.38 -12.67
N TYR A 87 6.99 14.10 -13.38
CA TYR A 87 8.35 14.08 -12.87
C TYR A 87 9.30 14.62 -13.94
N ASP A 88 10.27 15.43 -13.52
CA ASP A 88 11.18 16.14 -14.42
C ASP A 88 12.44 15.34 -14.80
N GLY A 89 12.71 14.22 -14.12
CA GLY A 89 13.95 13.44 -14.28
C GLY A 89 15.07 13.83 -13.30
N GLU A 90 14.96 14.97 -12.62
CA GLU A 90 16.03 15.57 -11.81
C GLU A 90 15.66 15.75 -10.32
N GLY A 91 14.39 15.48 -9.96
CA GLY A 91 13.94 15.42 -8.58
C GLY A 91 12.62 16.14 -8.32
N ASP A 92 12.21 17.04 -9.22
CA ASP A 92 10.97 17.79 -9.11
C ASP A 92 9.79 16.96 -9.59
N SER A 93 8.66 17.11 -8.90
CA SER A 93 7.49 16.27 -9.17
C SER A 93 6.21 16.99 -8.84
N ARG A 94 5.13 16.60 -9.53
CA ARG A 94 3.78 17.06 -9.24
C ARG A 94 2.84 15.87 -9.23
N ILE A 95 2.04 15.76 -8.18
CA ILE A 95 0.92 14.82 -8.07
C ILE A 95 -0.34 15.66 -7.89
N ALA A 96 -1.32 15.46 -8.76
CA ALA A 96 -2.60 16.15 -8.68
C ALA A 96 -3.74 15.13 -8.65
N VAL A 97 -4.47 15.10 -7.55
CA VAL A 97 -5.64 14.26 -7.32
C VAL A 97 -6.88 15.13 -7.45
N GLN A 98 -7.81 14.73 -8.31
CA GLN A 98 -9.09 15.41 -8.46
C GLN A 98 -10.16 14.65 -7.69
N ASP A 99 -10.88 15.35 -6.82
CA ASP A 99 -12.03 14.84 -6.06
C ASP A 99 -13.21 15.80 -6.28
N GLY A 100 -14.13 15.40 -7.16
CA GLY A 100 -15.28 16.22 -7.55
C GLY A 100 -14.89 17.60 -8.09
N ASN A 101 -15.22 18.65 -7.32
CA ASN A 101 -14.91 20.04 -7.65
C ASN A 101 -13.64 20.57 -6.96
N SER A 102 -12.95 19.72 -6.21
CA SER A 102 -11.70 20.02 -5.53
C SER A 102 -10.53 19.26 -6.16
N GLU A 103 -9.36 19.88 -6.12
CA GLU A 103 -8.05 19.28 -6.38
C GLU A 103 -7.20 19.32 -5.10
N GLN A 104 -6.52 18.21 -4.84
CA GLN A 104 -5.38 18.14 -3.93
C GLN A 104 -4.10 18.01 -4.76
N THR A 105 -3.12 18.86 -4.48
CA THR A 105 -1.85 18.87 -5.21
C THR A 105 -0.68 18.70 -4.26
N ILE A 106 0.27 17.86 -4.63
CA ILE A 106 1.60 17.79 -4.01
C ILE A 106 2.61 18.21 -5.09
N VAL A 107 3.44 19.21 -4.81
CA VAL A 107 4.49 19.68 -5.71
C VAL A 107 5.81 19.69 -4.97
N ARG A 108 6.80 18.99 -5.51
CA ARG A 108 8.20 19.13 -5.09
C ARG A 108 8.88 20.10 -6.05
N ASP A 109 9.32 21.21 -5.48
CA ASP A 109 10.05 22.30 -6.11
C ASP A 109 11.42 22.41 -5.42
N GLY A 110 12.39 21.70 -5.98
CA GLY A 110 13.70 21.43 -5.44
C GLY A 110 13.66 20.81 -4.04
N ASN A 111 13.96 21.64 -3.05
CA ASN A 111 14.05 21.24 -1.65
C ASN A 111 12.80 21.63 -0.83
N THR A 112 11.75 22.11 -1.50
CA THR A 112 10.45 22.44 -0.90
C THR A 112 9.39 21.47 -1.42
N VAL A 113 8.60 20.91 -0.50
CA VAL A 113 7.38 20.17 -0.84
C VAL A 113 6.19 21.02 -0.44
N TRP A 114 5.39 21.38 -1.43
CA TRP A 114 4.10 22.02 -1.26
C TRP A 114 2.99 20.99 -1.30
N MET A 115 2.07 21.07 -0.36
CA MET A 115 0.80 20.36 -0.38
C MET A 115 -0.31 21.40 -0.39
N TYR A 116 -1.25 21.29 -1.31
CA TYR A 116 -2.34 22.24 -1.44
C TYR A 116 -3.68 21.52 -1.54
N ASP A 117 -4.65 22.00 -0.78
CA ASP A 117 -6.04 21.55 -0.80
C ASP A 117 -6.92 22.73 -1.22
N SER A 118 -7.58 22.58 -2.37
CA SER A 118 -8.45 23.63 -2.92
C SER A 118 -9.84 23.71 -2.29
N ALA A 119 -10.30 22.66 -1.59
CA ALA A 119 -11.56 22.72 -0.86
C ALA A 119 -11.45 23.64 0.35
N THR A 120 -10.28 23.66 0.99
CA THR A 120 -9.97 24.48 2.16
C THR A 120 -9.11 25.71 1.84
N ASP A 121 -8.68 25.88 0.59
CA ASP A 121 -7.77 26.94 0.14
C ASP A 121 -6.52 27.06 1.04
N THR A 122 -5.93 25.90 1.37
CA THR A 122 -4.80 25.81 2.31
C THR A 122 -3.59 25.20 1.63
N ALA A 123 -2.44 25.87 1.75
CA ALA A 123 -1.15 25.42 1.24
C ALA A 123 -0.16 25.21 2.39
N THR A 124 0.34 23.98 2.53
CA THR A 124 1.38 23.63 3.49
C THR A 124 2.71 23.49 2.77
N LYS A 125 3.76 24.15 3.25
CA LYS A 125 5.14 23.94 2.78
C LYS A 125 5.96 23.17 3.80
N THR A 126 6.77 22.22 3.33
CA THR A 126 7.72 21.45 4.13
C THR A 126 9.08 21.39 3.44
N ASP A 127 10.18 21.32 4.20
CA ASP A 127 11.50 21.01 3.64
C ASP A 127 11.53 19.51 3.23
N ALA A 128 11.92 19.23 1.99
CA ALA A 128 11.98 17.87 1.45
C ALA A 128 12.89 16.93 2.27
N ARG A 129 13.89 17.49 2.97
CA ARG A 129 14.84 16.72 3.81
C ARG A 129 14.24 16.36 5.17
N SER A 130 13.18 17.04 5.62
CA SER A 130 12.53 16.78 6.90
C SER A 130 11.68 15.50 6.90
N HIS A 131 11.34 14.96 5.73
CA HIS A 131 10.54 13.74 5.57
C HIS A 131 11.36 12.45 5.51
N HIS A 132 12.68 12.49 5.70
CA HIS A 132 13.42 11.26 5.96
C HIS A 132 13.13 10.83 7.41
N PRO A 133 12.55 9.64 7.64
CA PRO A 133 12.64 9.03 8.96
C PRO A 133 14.12 9.06 9.35
N ARG A 134 14.42 9.45 10.60
CA ARG A 134 15.74 9.21 11.19
C ARG A 134 15.92 7.69 11.34
N GLU A 135 16.09 6.97 10.24
CA GLU A 135 16.74 5.69 10.27
C GLU A 135 18.23 5.94 10.49
N GLU A 136 18.81 5.24 11.46
CA GLU A 136 20.25 5.20 11.62
C GLU A 136 20.86 4.55 10.36
N ASN A 137 21.42 5.41 9.51
CA ASN A 137 22.29 5.11 8.37
C ASN A 137 21.63 4.62 7.04
N PRO A 138 20.85 5.47 6.34
CA PRO A 138 20.42 5.21 4.95
C PRO A 138 21.59 5.22 3.95
N GLN A 139 22.62 6.00 4.27
CA GLN A 139 23.79 6.23 3.40
C GLN A 139 24.63 4.96 3.19
N GLY A 140 24.67 4.05 4.18
CA GLY A 140 25.37 2.77 4.07
C GLY A 140 24.63 1.71 3.23
N ARG A 141 23.29 1.77 3.17
CA ARG A 141 22.47 0.89 2.30
C ARG A 141 22.39 1.41 0.87
N MET A 142 22.31 2.73 0.68
CA MET A 142 22.23 3.36 -0.65
C MET A 142 23.55 3.36 -1.44
N SER A 143 24.71 3.16 -0.80
CA SER A 143 25.99 3.13 -1.51
C SER A 143 26.21 1.86 -2.35
N ASP A 144 25.48 0.79 -2.07
CA ASP A 144 25.52 -0.48 -2.82
C ASP A 144 24.09 -1.01 -3.04
N PRO A 145 23.45 -0.65 -4.17
CA PRO A 145 22.11 -1.13 -4.52
C PRO A 145 21.99 -2.66 -4.56
N ALA A 146 23.07 -3.38 -4.87
CA ALA A 146 23.05 -4.84 -4.90
C ALA A 146 22.95 -5.42 -3.48
N ALA A 147 23.68 -4.86 -2.52
CA ALA A 147 23.57 -5.24 -1.11
C ALA A 147 22.19 -4.87 -0.55
N ALA A 148 21.68 -3.67 -0.84
CA ALA A 148 20.35 -3.25 -0.40
C ALA A 148 19.23 -4.15 -0.97
N ALA A 149 19.32 -4.54 -2.24
CA ALA A 149 18.37 -5.46 -2.85
C ALA A 149 18.45 -6.86 -2.22
N ALA A 150 19.67 -7.34 -1.94
CA ALA A 150 19.88 -8.63 -1.29
C ALA A 150 19.26 -8.66 0.11
N ASP A 151 19.52 -7.61 0.90
CA ASP A 151 18.98 -7.46 2.25
C ASP A 151 17.45 -7.36 2.22
N LEU A 152 16.89 -6.47 1.40
CA LEU A 152 15.44 -6.31 1.25
C LEU A 152 14.75 -7.61 0.86
N VAL A 153 15.27 -8.30 -0.16
CA VAL A 153 14.67 -9.57 -0.59
C VAL A 153 14.87 -10.67 0.45
N SER A 154 15.97 -10.67 1.19
CA SER A 154 16.19 -11.59 2.31
C SER A 154 15.16 -11.38 3.42
N ASP A 155 14.92 -10.14 3.82
CA ASP A 155 13.94 -9.78 4.84
C ASP A 155 12.52 -10.17 4.40
N LEU A 156 12.15 -9.87 3.16
CA LEU A 156 10.86 -10.28 2.60
C LEU A 156 10.71 -11.81 2.54
N ARG A 157 11.81 -12.53 2.27
CA ARG A 157 11.84 -14.01 2.26
C ARG A 157 11.72 -14.63 3.65
N ALA A 158 11.84 -13.87 4.73
CA ALA A 158 11.60 -14.37 6.08
C ALA A 158 10.13 -14.81 6.25
N SER A 159 9.19 -14.04 5.70
CA SER A 159 7.73 -14.28 5.80
C SER A 159 7.06 -14.60 4.47
N SER A 160 7.76 -14.47 3.34
CA SER A 160 7.18 -14.60 1.99
C SER A 160 7.99 -15.52 1.06
N THR A 161 7.32 -16.03 0.03
CA THR A 161 7.99 -16.44 -1.21
C THR A 161 8.04 -15.22 -2.13
N VAL A 162 9.23 -14.89 -2.63
CA VAL A 162 9.46 -13.75 -3.53
C VAL A 162 9.95 -14.27 -4.87
N SER A 163 9.17 -14.07 -5.92
CA SER A 163 9.41 -14.58 -7.27
C SER A 163 9.05 -13.57 -8.34
N VAL A 164 9.60 -13.74 -9.55
CA VAL A 164 9.08 -13.09 -10.76
C VAL A 164 8.24 -14.13 -11.47
N ASP A 165 6.94 -13.88 -11.58
CA ASP A 165 5.96 -14.84 -12.08
C ASP A 165 5.17 -14.22 -13.25
N GLY A 166 5.70 -14.45 -14.45
CA GLY A 166 5.10 -13.96 -15.68
C GLY A 166 5.44 -12.51 -16.02
N THR A 167 4.71 -12.02 -17.01
CA THR A 167 4.83 -10.68 -17.56
C THR A 167 3.44 -10.10 -17.78
N ALA A 168 3.36 -8.78 -17.74
CA ALA A 168 2.13 -8.06 -17.96
C ALA A 168 2.35 -6.90 -18.92
N ARG A 169 1.24 -6.30 -19.36
CA ARG A 169 1.24 -5.00 -20.01
C ARG A 169 0.53 -4.00 -19.11
N VAL A 170 1.18 -2.88 -18.81
CA VAL A 170 0.62 -1.78 -18.00
C VAL A 170 0.80 -0.48 -18.78
N ALA A 171 -0.28 0.27 -19.00
CA ALA A 171 -0.27 1.46 -19.84
C ALA A 171 0.44 1.25 -21.20
N GLY A 172 0.19 0.11 -21.85
CA GLY A 172 0.82 -0.25 -23.12
C GLY A 172 2.26 -0.80 -23.00
N ARG A 173 2.91 -0.70 -21.83
CA ARG A 173 4.31 -1.08 -21.63
C ARG A 173 4.49 -2.51 -21.11
N PRO A 174 5.46 -3.27 -21.64
CA PRO A 174 5.78 -4.59 -21.13
C PRO A 174 6.45 -4.51 -19.74
N ALA A 175 6.02 -5.36 -18.83
CA ALA A 175 6.47 -5.36 -17.43
C ALA A 175 6.69 -6.77 -16.90
N TYR A 176 7.65 -6.91 -16.00
CA TYR A 176 7.85 -8.10 -15.17
C TYR A 176 6.88 -8.07 -13.98
N GLU A 177 6.30 -9.21 -13.61
CA GLU A 177 5.48 -9.28 -12.39
C GLU A 177 6.28 -9.86 -11.22
N LEU A 178 6.68 -8.99 -10.29
CA LEU A 178 7.20 -9.39 -8.99
C LEU A 178 6.02 -9.80 -8.09
N VAL A 179 6.09 -11.01 -7.54
CA VAL A 179 5.03 -11.59 -6.72
C VAL A 179 5.57 -11.93 -5.34
N LEU A 180 4.88 -11.44 -4.31
CA LEU A 180 5.12 -11.73 -2.91
C LEU A 180 3.94 -12.55 -2.39
N THR A 181 4.19 -13.80 -2.05
CA THR A 181 3.18 -14.71 -1.49
C THR A 181 3.52 -14.99 -0.03
N PRO A 182 2.61 -14.74 0.94
CA PRO A 182 2.82 -15.12 2.33
C PRO A 182 3.14 -16.61 2.47
N LYS A 183 4.01 -16.96 3.41
CA LYS A 183 4.28 -18.38 3.72
C LYS A 183 3.05 -19.03 4.38
N PRO A 184 2.89 -20.37 4.28
CA PRO A 184 1.72 -21.07 4.83
C PRO A 184 1.49 -20.90 6.33
N GLU A 185 2.53 -20.56 7.08
CA GLU A 185 2.49 -20.36 8.53
C GLU A 185 1.97 -18.97 8.94
N GLU A 186 1.98 -18.01 7.99
CA GLU A 186 1.47 -16.66 8.20
C GLU A 186 -0.07 -16.67 8.29
N ARG A 187 -0.61 -15.87 9.19
CA ARG A 187 -2.03 -15.69 9.47
C ARG A 187 -2.50 -14.35 8.92
N THR A 188 -2.46 -14.22 7.60
CA THR A 188 -2.95 -13.05 6.87
C THR A 188 -4.21 -13.34 6.06
N LEU A 189 -4.99 -12.30 5.78
CA LEU A 189 -6.11 -12.36 4.83
C LEU A 189 -5.64 -12.28 3.37
N LEU A 190 -4.41 -11.79 3.16
CA LEU A 190 -3.83 -11.59 1.85
C LEU A 190 -3.39 -12.91 1.24
N ARG A 191 -3.61 -13.04 -0.08
CA ARG A 191 -3.13 -14.18 -0.86
C ARG A 191 -1.77 -13.87 -1.46
N GLU A 192 -1.61 -12.68 -2.02
CA GLU A 192 -0.35 -12.22 -2.60
C GLU A 192 -0.40 -10.71 -2.86
N VAL A 193 0.78 -10.11 -3.01
CA VAL A 193 0.98 -8.78 -3.57
C VAL A 193 1.74 -8.92 -4.87
N ARG A 194 1.26 -8.25 -5.92
CA ARG A 194 1.92 -8.21 -7.23
C ARG A 194 2.38 -6.79 -7.54
N VAL A 195 3.60 -6.66 -8.03
CA VAL A 195 4.17 -5.40 -8.52
C VAL A 195 4.62 -5.60 -9.97
N ALA A 196 3.99 -4.88 -10.90
CA ALA A 196 4.44 -4.84 -12.28
C ALA A 196 5.56 -3.81 -12.42
N VAL A 197 6.74 -4.24 -12.88
CA VAL A 197 7.93 -3.41 -13.07
C VAL A 197 8.24 -3.30 -14.56
N ASP A 198 8.30 -2.08 -15.08
CA ASP A 198 8.59 -1.82 -16.50
C ASP A 198 9.88 -2.53 -16.95
N SER A 199 9.88 -3.14 -18.12
CA SER A 199 11.04 -3.91 -18.58
C SER A 199 12.23 -3.05 -19.00
N GLU A 200 11.99 -1.76 -19.31
CA GLU A 200 13.00 -0.83 -19.83
C GLU A 200 13.46 0.14 -18.74
N SER A 201 12.56 0.97 -18.22
CA SER A 201 12.83 2.01 -17.21
C SER A 201 12.97 1.48 -15.80
N ARG A 202 12.55 0.23 -15.55
CA ARG A 202 12.51 -0.40 -14.21
C ARG A 202 11.63 0.33 -13.20
N LEU A 203 10.73 1.19 -13.66
CA LEU A 203 9.73 1.84 -12.82
C LEU A 203 8.62 0.86 -12.42
N PRO A 204 8.17 0.86 -11.15
CA PRO A 204 6.93 0.21 -10.77
C PRO A 204 5.74 0.88 -11.47
N LEU A 205 5.00 0.10 -12.26
CA LEU A 205 3.85 0.60 -13.03
C LEU A 205 2.50 0.26 -12.39
N ARG A 206 2.43 -0.84 -11.62
CA ARG A 206 1.20 -1.29 -10.96
C ARG A 206 1.53 -2.04 -9.68
N LEU A 207 0.77 -1.78 -8.62
CA LEU A 207 0.67 -2.55 -7.40
C LEU A 207 -0.73 -3.15 -7.31
N SER A 208 -0.84 -4.45 -7.05
CA SER A 208 -2.11 -5.15 -6.85
C SER A 208 -2.03 -5.97 -5.56
N VAL A 209 -3.03 -5.83 -4.69
CA VAL A 209 -3.18 -6.63 -3.46
C VAL A 209 -4.32 -7.59 -3.68
N LEU A 210 -4.04 -8.89 -3.62
CA LEU A 210 -5.03 -9.93 -3.88
C LEU A 210 -5.37 -10.69 -2.61
N THR A 211 -6.65 -10.99 -2.45
CA THR A 211 -7.20 -11.72 -1.30
C THR A 211 -7.57 -13.15 -1.68
N ASN A 212 -7.85 -13.97 -0.67
CA ASN A 212 -8.35 -15.32 -0.89
C ASN A 212 -9.81 -15.29 -1.38
N GLY A 213 -10.17 -16.20 -2.28
CA GLY A 213 -11.55 -16.36 -2.75
C GLY A 213 -11.99 -15.46 -3.91
N THR A 214 -11.17 -14.51 -4.34
CA THR A 214 -11.42 -13.65 -5.51
C THR A 214 -10.23 -13.67 -6.48
N THR A 215 -10.53 -13.44 -7.76
CA THR A 215 -9.50 -13.24 -8.81
C THR A 215 -9.18 -11.77 -9.02
N GLU A 216 -10.11 -10.87 -8.68
CA GLU A 216 -9.93 -9.43 -8.76
C GLU A 216 -9.11 -8.93 -7.55
N PRO A 217 -8.19 -7.96 -7.74
CA PRO A 217 -7.47 -7.33 -6.65
C PRO A 217 -8.43 -6.59 -5.71
N ALA A 218 -8.21 -6.72 -4.41
CA ALA A 218 -8.93 -5.95 -3.40
C ALA A 218 -8.50 -4.48 -3.37
N LEU A 219 -7.26 -4.23 -3.79
CA LEU A 219 -6.66 -2.91 -3.97
C LEU A 219 -5.78 -2.96 -5.21
N GLN A 220 -5.87 -1.96 -6.08
CA GLN A 220 -4.94 -1.79 -7.18
C GLN A 220 -4.60 -0.31 -7.38
N LEU A 221 -3.31 -0.02 -7.52
CA LEU A 221 -2.80 1.28 -7.93
C LEU A 221 -1.97 1.07 -9.18
N GLY A 222 -2.25 1.73 -10.29
CA GLY A 222 -1.42 1.57 -11.48
C GLY A 222 -1.66 2.57 -12.59
N PHE A 223 -0.64 2.78 -13.41
CA PHE A 223 -0.73 3.66 -14.56
C PHE A 223 -1.75 3.13 -15.57
N THR A 224 -2.71 3.98 -15.92
CA THR A 224 -3.58 3.78 -17.09
C THR A 224 -2.93 4.34 -18.35
N ASP A 225 -2.09 5.35 -18.17
CA ASP A 225 -1.36 6.05 -19.23
C ASP A 225 -0.02 6.55 -18.69
N ILE A 226 1.04 6.44 -19.48
CA ILE A 226 2.39 6.90 -19.10
C ILE A 226 3.19 7.26 -20.35
N ASP A 227 3.73 8.48 -20.35
CA ASP A 227 4.57 9.03 -21.39
C ASP A 227 5.90 9.48 -20.80
N PHE A 228 7.00 9.05 -21.43
CA PHE A 228 8.35 9.49 -21.07
C PHE A 228 8.80 10.63 -21.98
N GLY A 229 9.30 11.70 -21.37
CA GLY A 229 9.76 12.88 -22.07
C GLY A 229 9.85 14.09 -21.16
N ALA A 230 10.58 15.10 -21.62
CA ALA A 230 10.75 16.36 -20.89
C ALA A 230 9.40 17.02 -20.59
N GLN A 231 9.23 17.46 -19.34
CA GLN A 231 8.04 18.14 -18.87
C GLN A 231 8.29 19.66 -18.80
N PRO A 232 7.27 20.52 -19.04
CA PRO A 232 7.39 21.96 -18.84
C PRO A 232 7.77 22.28 -17.39
N ALA A 233 8.82 23.09 -17.18
CA ALA A 233 9.30 23.47 -15.84
C ALA A 233 8.20 24.12 -14.98
N GLU A 234 7.28 24.86 -15.61
CA GLU A 234 6.13 25.50 -14.95
C GLU A 234 5.17 24.53 -14.24
N LEU A 235 5.21 23.22 -14.53
CA LEU A 235 4.42 22.22 -13.80
C LEU A 235 4.93 22.02 -12.37
N PHE A 236 6.22 22.26 -12.15
CA PHE A 236 6.91 22.01 -10.89
C PHE A 236 7.03 23.25 -10.02
N GLU A 237 6.79 24.44 -10.59
CA GLU A 237 6.71 25.67 -9.83
C GLU A 237 5.33 25.77 -9.15
N PHE A 238 5.31 25.89 -7.81
CA PHE A 238 4.06 26.09 -7.07
C PHE A 238 4.01 27.46 -6.39
N THR A 239 3.00 28.25 -6.78
CA THR A 239 2.64 29.49 -6.08
C THR A 239 1.24 29.32 -5.50
N PRO A 240 1.07 29.43 -4.17
CA PRO A 240 -0.26 29.39 -3.55
C PRO A 240 -1.21 30.42 -4.19
N PRO A 241 -2.47 30.04 -4.46
CA PRO A 241 -3.47 30.97 -4.98
C PRO A 241 -3.64 32.21 -4.11
N ARG A 242 -4.10 33.32 -4.71
CA ARG A 242 -4.36 34.56 -3.96
C ARG A 242 -5.46 34.32 -2.93
N GLY A 243 -5.14 34.50 -1.66
CA GLY A 243 -6.08 34.31 -0.55
C GLY A 243 -5.86 33.00 0.21
N ALA A 244 -5.06 32.08 -0.35
CA ALA A 244 -4.77 30.80 0.27
C ALA A 244 -4.08 30.99 1.62
N THR A 245 -4.51 30.19 2.59
CA THR A 245 -3.87 30.11 3.91
C THR A 245 -2.58 29.32 3.76
N VAL A 246 -1.43 29.97 3.95
CA VAL A 246 -0.12 29.30 3.86
C VAL A 246 0.38 28.94 5.25
N THR A 247 0.60 27.64 5.48
CA THR A 247 1.21 27.12 6.69
C THR A 247 2.60 26.55 6.39
N GLU A 248 3.51 26.71 7.33
CA GLU A 248 4.79 26.02 7.30
C GLU A 248 4.66 24.81 8.22
N ALA A 249 4.85 23.61 7.67
CA ALA A 249 4.92 22.41 8.50
C ALA A 249 6.23 22.48 9.28
N GLU A 250 6.18 23.03 10.49
CA GLU A 250 7.18 22.72 11.49
C GLU A 250 7.13 21.20 11.74
N PRO A 251 8.27 20.53 11.98
CA PRO A 251 8.25 19.12 12.37
C PRO A 251 7.30 18.98 13.54
N ASP A 252 6.23 18.20 13.37
CA ASP A 252 5.06 18.21 14.23
C ASP A 252 5.41 17.86 15.69
N VAL A 253 5.76 18.88 16.47
CA VAL A 253 6.08 18.75 17.90
C VAL A 253 4.80 18.48 18.69
N GLU A 254 3.64 18.78 18.12
CA GLU A 254 2.33 18.65 18.76
C GLU A 254 1.77 17.23 18.58
N GLY A 255 1.81 16.67 17.37
CA GLY A 255 1.57 15.26 17.10
C GLY A 255 2.62 14.33 17.75
N ALA A 256 3.88 14.76 17.89
CA ALA A 256 4.85 14.05 18.72
C ALA A 256 4.50 14.09 20.22
N ARG A 257 3.88 15.18 20.71
CA ARG A 257 3.40 15.29 22.10
C ARG A 257 2.11 14.52 22.32
N ASP A 258 1.22 14.45 21.34
CA ASP A 258 -0.03 13.70 21.39
C ASP A 258 0.20 12.20 21.19
N ALA A 259 1.15 11.80 20.34
CA ALA A 259 1.68 10.44 20.28
C ALA A 259 2.36 10.03 21.61
N ALA A 260 3.12 10.95 22.22
CA ALA A 260 3.70 10.72 23.55
C ALA A 260 2.65 10.64 24.67
N ARG A 261 1.48 11.28 24.54
CA ARG A 261 0.36 11.20 25.49
C ARG A 261 -0.54 9.99 25.28
N ALA A 262 -0.74 9.57 24.03
CA ALA A 262 -1.52 8.38 23.67
C ALA A 262 -0.75 7.07 23.84
N GLY A 263 0.58 7.14 23.95
CA GLY A 263 1.48 6.00 23.84
C GLY A 263 1.69 5.65 22.36
N GLU A 264 2.94 5.65 21.93
CA GLU A 264 3.29 5.38 20.53
C GLU A 264 2.68 4.04 20.08
N PRO A 265 2.00 4.00 18.91
CA PRO A 265 1.56 2.74 18.33
C PRO A 265 2.74 1.78 18.20
N ARG A 266 2.55 0.54 18.61
CA ARG A 266 3.56 -0.51 18.53
C ARG A 266 3.12 -1.60 17.56
N LEU A 267 4.10 -2.21 16.91
CA LEU A 267 3.87 -3.40 16.09
C LEU A 267 3.92 -4.65 16.96
N VAL A 268 2.96 -5.54 16.80
CA VAL A 268 2.88 -6.84 17.47
C VAL A 268 2.85 -7.93 16.41
N GLY A 269 3.81 -8.84 16.47
CA GLY A 269 4.03 -9.81 15.38
C GLY A 269 5.04 -9.28 14.36
N GLU A 270 5.33 -10.12 13.37
CA GLU A 270 6.31 -9.87 12.31
C GLU A 270 5.70 -10.27 10.97
N GLY A 271 6.30 -9.83 9.86
CA GLY A 271 5.85 -10.25 8.53
C GLY A 271 4.40 -9.90 8.24
N TRP A 272 3.63 -10.88 7.76
CA TRP A 272 2.21 -10.69 7.41
C TRP A 272 1.27 -10.83 8.61
N ASP A 273 1.80 -11.31 9.75
CA ASP A 273 1.11 -11.40 11.04
C ASP A 273 1.12 -10.09 11.83
N ALA A 274 1.79 -9.06 11.31
CA ALA A 274 2.01 -7.82 12.02
C ALA A 274 0.70 -7.05 12.28
N VAL A 275 0.51 -6.65 13.54
CA VAL A 275 -0.63 -5.88 14.01
C VAL A 275 -0.16 -4.58 14.64
N LEU A 276 -0.66 -3.46 14.13
CA LEU A 276 -0.46 -2.17 14.76
C LEU A 276 -1.42 -2.02 15.94
N VAL A 277 -0.90 -1.82 17.14
CA VAL A 277 -1.67 -1.64 18.38
C VAL A 277 -1.34 -0.30 19.01
N GLY A 278 -2.35 0.46 19.40
CA GLY A 278 -2.17 1.75 20.06
C GLY A 278 -3.39 2.17 20.86
N ARG A 279 -3.45 3.45 21.23
CA ARG A 279 -4.64 4.09 21.78
C ARG A 279 -5.02 5.31 20.97
N VAL A 280 -6.32 5.51 20.82
CA VAL A 280 -6.86 6.73 20.23
C VAL A 280 -6.89 7.82 21.31
N PRO A 281 -6.42 9.05 21.04
CA PRO A 281 -6.55 10.16 21.97
C PRO A 281 -8.01 10.40 22.37
N ALA A 282 -8.23 10.76 23.64
CA ALA A 282 -9.57 10.99 24.17
C ALA A 282 -10.33 12.11 23.44
N ASP A 283 -9.60 13.11 22.93
CA ASP A 283 -10.17 14.25 22.23
C ASP A 283 -10.73 13.85 20.85
N VAL A 284 -10.02 12.97 20.13
CA VAL A 284 -10.47 12.37 18.85
C VAL A 284 -11.69 11.46 19.08
N LEU A 285 -11.68 10.70 20.18
CA LEU A 285 -12.84 9.90 20.56
C LEU A 285 -14.03 10.77 20.94
N SER A 286 -13.84 11.97 21.48
CA SER A 286 -14.94 12.80 21.98
C SER A 286 -15.75 13.46 20.87
N GLY A 287 -15.17 13.63 19.67
CA GLY A 287 -15.81 14.24 18.51
C GLY A 287 -15.91 15.75 18.68
N GLY A 288 -15.05 16.50 18.01
CA GLY A 288 -15.25 17.94 17.85
C GLY A 288 -16.54 18.20 17.08
N GLU A 289 -17.28 19.26 17.44
CA GLU A 289 -18.61 19.58 16.90
C GLU A 289 -18.64 19.86 15.38
N GLU A 290 -17.49 19.85 14.70
CA GLU A 290 -17.34 20.14 13.27
C GLU A 290 -17.15 18.89 12.38
N ASP A 291 -16.81 17.73 12.94
CA ASP A 291 -16.69 16.49 12.18
C ASP A 291 -18.02 15.74 12.14
N GLY A 292 -18.43 15.27 10.96
CA GLY A 292 -19.67 14.53 10.75
C GLY A 292 -19.83 13.34 11.72
N ASN A 293 -20.99 12.67 11.71
CA ASN A 293 -21.31 11.59 12.65
C ASN A 293 -20.45 10.32 12.45
N VAL A 294 -19.14 10.41 12.72
CA VAL A 294 -18.12 9.35 12.61
C VAL A 294 -18.50 8.17 13.50
N ARG A 295 -19.02 8.44 14.70
CA ARG A 295 -19.55 7.39 15.59
C ARG A 295 -20.72 6.62 14.97
N GLY A 296 -21.72 7.32 14.43
CA GLY A 296 -22.85 6.67 13.76
C GLY A 296 -22.48 5.98 12.45
N MET A 297 -21.36 6.36 11.83
CA MET A 297 -20.79 5.62 10.70
C MET A 297 -20.05 4.36 11.17
N LEU A 298 -19.22 4.47 12.20
CA LEU A 298 -18.55 3.33 12.81
C LEU A 298 -19.55 2.29 13.31
N ASP A 299 -20.64 2.69 13.95
CA ASP A 299 -21.69 1.77 14.42
C ASP A 299 -22.39 1.02 13.28
N ARG A 300 -22.39 1.57 12.06
CA ARG A 300 -22.95 0.91 10.87
C ARG A 300 -21.95 -0.02 10.18
N LEU A 301 -20.66 0.32 10.22
CA LEU A 301 -19.59 -0.42 9.55
C LEU A 301 -18.94 -1.49 10.43
N SER A 302 -19.22 -1.45 11.73
CA SER A 302 -18.63 -2.34 12.70
C SER A 302 -19.63 -3.32 13.28
N THR A 303 -19.10 -4.41 13.80
CA THR A 303 -19.84 -5.37 14.63
C THR A 303 -19.27 -5.36 16.03
N ARG A 304 -20.14 -5.35 17.04
CA ARG A 304 -19.68 -5.41 18.43
C ARG A 304 -19.12 -6.79 18.74
N VAL A 305 -17.93 -6.82 19.33
CA VAL A 305 -17.21 -8.05 19.71
C VAL A 305 -16.68 -7.94 21.13
N SER A 306 -16.43 -9.08 21.77
CA SER A 306 -15.89 -9.15 23.13
C SER A 306 -15.03 -10.39 23.33
N GLY A 307 -14.06 -10.32 24.25
CA GLY A 307 -13.22 -11.42 24.69
C GLY A 307 -12.39 -11.05 25.93
N ASP A 308 -11.33 -11.81 26.20
CA ASP A 308 -10.47 -11.61 27.38
C ASP A 308 -9.74 -10.25 27.38
N TRP A 309 -9.64 -9.62 26.21
CA TRP A 309 -9.08 -8.28 26.03
C TRP A 309 -10.08 -7.15 26.30
N GLY A 310 -11.36 -7.46 26.56
CA GLY A 310 -12.45 -6.48 26.74
C GLY A 310 -13.49 -6.56 25.62
N SER A 311 -14.20 -5.46 25.38
CA SER A 311 -15.20 -5.31 24.31
C SER A 311 -14.88 -4.13 23.42
N GLY A 312 -15.42 -4.14 22.19
CA GLY A 312 -15.18 -3.09 21.21
C GLY A 312 -15.94 -3.30 19.91
N GLN A 313 -15.66 -2.42 18.96
CA GLN A 313 -16.19 -2.43 17.59
C GLN A 313 -15.15 -3.04 16.65
N LEU A 314 -15.55 -4.09 15.91
CA LEU A 314 -14.74 -4.72 14.85
C LEU A 314 -15.19 -4.21 13.49
N VAL A 315 -14.26 -3.64 12.72
CA VAL A 315 -14.42 -3.37 11.29
C VAL A 315 -13.67 -4.45 10.52
N SER A 316 -14.30 -4.99 9.47
CA SER A 316 -13.68 -5.98 8.59
C SER A 316 -13.78 -5.52 7.14
N THR A 317 -12.68 -5.68 6.42
CA THR A 317 -12.59 -5.44 4.97
C THR A 317 -12.12 -6.72 4.27
N SER A 318 -11.99 -6.68 2.95
CA SER A 318 -11.39 -7.78 2.18
C SER A 318 -9.90 -8.00 2.52
N ILE A 319 -9.14 -6.95 2.81
CA ILE A 319 -7.68 -7.04 3.04
C ILE A 319 -7.28 -7.16 4.51
N GLY A 320 -8.14 -6.77 5.45
CA GLY A 320 -7.74 -6.55 6.83
C GLY A 320 -8.89 -6.36 7.80
N THR A 321 -8.56 -6.42 9.08
CA THR A 321 -9.49 -6.15 10.17
C THR A 321 -8.96 -5.07 11.10
N ALA A 322 -9.87 -4.38 11.78
CA ALA A 322 -9.56 -3.38 12.80
C ALA A 322 -10.49 -3.54 14.00
N ILE A 323 -9.97 -3.41 15.22
CA ILE A 323 -10.77 -3.36 16.45
C ILE A 323 -10.49 -2.04 17.15
N LEU A 324 -11.54 -1.30 17.49
CA LEU A 324 -11.50 -0.21 18.47
C LEU A 324 -12.20 -0.67 19.74
N THR A 325 -11.45 -0.79 20.82
CA THR A 325 -11.95 -1.21 22.14
C THR A 325 -12.68 -0.08 22.86
N ASP A 326 -13.61 -0.42 23.75
CA ASP A 326 -14.36 0.56 24.55
C ASP A 326 -13.46 1.40 25.48
N ASP A 327 -12.26 0.92 25.81
CA ASP A 327 -11.27 1.63 26.62
C ASP A 327 -10.28 2.50 25.79
N GLY A 328 -10.53 2.64 24.49
CA GLY A 328 -9.78 3.49 23.58
C GLY A 328 -8.54 2.86 22.96
N ARG A 329 -8.19 1.60 23.28
CA ARG A 329 -7.17 0.87 22.51
C ARG A 329 -7.67 0.52 21.12
N PHE A 330 -6.79 0.50 20.13
CA PHE A 330 -7.08 -0.03 18.81
C PHE A 330 -6.06 -1.12 18.40
N ALA A 331 -6.47 -2.00 17.49
CA ALA A 331 -5.61 -2.91 16.77
C ALA A 331 -6.02 -2.97 15.29
N LEU A 332 -5.06 -2.92 14.37
CA LEU A 332 -5.29 -2.94 12.92
C LEU A 332 -4.24 -3.82 12.24
N GLY A 333 -4.65 -4.64 11.29
CA GLY A 333 -3.72 -5.42 10.47
C GLY A 333 -4.40 -6.15 9.32
N ALA A 334 -3.60 -6.61 8.36
CA ALA A 334 -4.04 -7.42 7.22
C ALA A 334 -4.28 -8.89 7.63
N VAL A 335 -4.89 -9.09 8.79
CA VAL A 335 -4.98 -10.36 9.51
C VAL A 335 -6.41 -10.66 9.92
N PRO A 336 -6.77 -11.93 10.15
CA PRO A 336 -8.05 -12.28 10.76
C PRO A 336 -8.21 -11.70 12.18
N GLN A 337 -9.45 -11.54 12.61
CA GLN A 337 -9.82 -11.02 13.94
C GLN A 337 -9.05 -11.72 15.08
N GLN A 338 -8.82 -13.03 14.99
CA GLN A 338 -8.16 -13.81 16.04
C GLN A 338 -6.72 -13.34 16.31
N VAL A 339 -6.05 -12.81 15.30
CA VAL A 339 -4.69 -12.28 15.44
C VAL A 339 -4.72 -10.94 16.18
N LEU A 340 -5.68 -10.06 15.83
CA LEU A 340 -5.89 -8.78 16.53
C LEU A 340 -6.20 -8.98 18.01
N THR A 341 -7.10 -9.89 18.35
CA THR A 341 -7.50 -10.12 19.74
C THR A 341 -6.35 -10.66 20.59
N LYS A 342 -5.48 -11.49 20.00
CA LYS A 342 -4.24 -11.96 20.63
C LYS A 342 -3.25 -10.81 20.84
N ALA A 343 -3.10 -9.92 19.85
CA ALA A 343 -2.24 -8.75 19.96
C ALA A 343 -2.72 -7.80 21.08
N LEU A 344 -4.04 -7.54 21.17
CA LEU A 344 -4.65 -6.72 22.22
C LEU A 344 -4.54 -7.32 23.63
N ALA A 345 -4.47 -8.65 23.73
CA ALA A 345 -4.29 -9.36 25.01
C ALA A 345 -2.84 -9.32 25.52
N THR A 346 -1.88 -8.97 24.66
CA THR A 346 -0.46 -8.89 25.02
C THR A 346 -0.22 -7.57 25.74
N ARG A 347 0.04 -7.61 27.05
CA ARG A 347 0.32 -6.45 27.89
C ARG A 347 1.71 -5.88 27.65
#